data_AF-E4Y0T4-F1
#
_entry.id   AF-E4Y0T4-F1
#
_cell.length_a   1.000
_cell.length_b   1.000
_cell.length_c   1.000
_cell.angle_alpha   90.00
_cell.angle_beta   90.00
_cell.angle_gamma   90.00
#
_symmetry.space_group_name_H-M   'P 1'
#
loop_
_entity.id
_entity.type
_entity.pdbx_description
1 polymer ?
#
loop_
_entity_poly.entity_id
_entity_poly.type
_entity_poly.pdbx_seq_one_letter_code
_entity_poly.pdbx_strand_id
1 'polypeptide(L)'
;MRNYIKKNSDFKPREKDESIKERHYLTLDYTSDRVNKIGKQISNIIRKVTPGFKVVLAFKSIRLASIHEQATFFTSRLKRKLEDKERSGLIYSFECECGSKYIGETLRTFHKRRLEHTRCSSTTAVSDHINRCDIFNAAFDLYRGTPNASEYLTRYSFARSKFRIVHNNLHHHFKRKLTESFMIKLFKPKLNEQVKFLKVDFI
;
A
#
# COMPACT_ATOMS: atom_id res chain seq x y z
N MET A 1 -26.35 5.15 44.87
CA MET A 1 -27.59 5.52 44.16
C MET A 1 -27.56 7.02 43.87
N ARG A 2 -27.55 7.44 42.59
CA ARG A 2 -27.63 8.87 42.23
C ARG A 2 -29.11 9.27 42.14
N ASN A 3 -29.54 10.19 43.00
CA ASN A 3 -30.89 10.74 43.00
C ASN A 3 -31.16 11.52 41.72
N TYR A 4 -32.07 11.03 40.89
CA TYR A 4 -32.57 11.75 39.72
C TYR A 4 -33.69 12.70 40.16
N ILE A 5 -33.39 13.99 40.18
CA ILE A 5 -34.40 15.04 40.35
C ILE A 5 -35.22 15.11 39.05
N LYS A 6 -36.48 14.67 39.09
CA LYS A 6 -37.44 14.92 38.00
C LYS A 6 -37.69 16.43 37.90
N LYS A 7 -37.07 17.10 36.92
CA LYS A 7 -37.54 18.42 36.49
C LYS A 7 -38.93 18.22 35.87
N ASN A 8 -39.97 18.75 36.51
CA ASN A 8 -41.25 18.98 35.87
C ASN A 8 -41.01 19.95 34.72
N SER A 9 -40.91 19.43 33.49
CA SER A 9 -41.00 20.26 32.30
C SER A 9 -42.48 20.44 32.00
N ASP A 10 -42.99 21.67 32.12
CA ASP A 10 -44.29 22.09 31.58
C ASP A 10 -44.26 22.04 30.04
N PHE A 11 -44.07 20.84 29.49
CA PHE A 11 -44.09 20.62 28.06
C PHE A 11 -45.54 20.67 27.60
N LYS A 12 -45.93 21.81 27.05
CA LYS A 12 -47.17 21.92 26.28
C LYS A 12 -46.90 21.43 24.85
N PRO A 13 -47.53 20.33 24.40
CA PRO A 13 -47.45 19.92 23.01
C PRO A 13 -47.91 21.06 22.10
N ARG A 14 -47.20 21.30 20.99
CA ARG A 14 -47.68 22.24 19.97
C ARG A 14 -48.99 21.74 19.38
N GLU A 15 -49.94 22.66 19.22
CA GLU A 15 -51.21 22.40 18.54
C GLU A 15 -50.96 21.81 17.14
N LYS A 16 -51.80 20.83 16.77
CA LYS A 16 -51.71 20.17 15.48
C LYS A 16 -52.35 21.07 14.43
N ASP A 17 -51.57 21.42 13.43
CA ASP A 17 -52.06 22.10 12.24
C ASP A 17 -52.98 21.14 11.45
N GLU A 18 -54.28 21.47 11.40
CA GLU A 18 -55.34 20.67 10.78
C GLU A 18 -55.21 20.58 9.25
N SER A 19 -54.43 21.47 8.63
CA SER A 19 -54.19 21.47 7.18
C SER A 19 -53.27 20.32 6.72
N ILE A 20 -52.59 19.66 7.65
CA ILE A 20 -51.58 18.63 7.37
C ILE A 20 -52.24 17.25 7.41
N LYS A 21 -52.50 16.68 6.22
CA LYS A 21 -53.14 15.36 6.09
C LYS A 21 -52.14 14.23 6.31
N GLU A 22 -50.90 14.40 5.85
CA GLU A 22 -49.88 13.35 5.90
C GLU A 22 -48.55 13.83 6.47
N ARG A 23 -47.79 12.91 7.08
CA ARG A 23 -46.46 13.19 7.66
C ARG A 23 -45.45 12.17 7.16
N HIS A 24 -44.39 12.66 6.54
CA HIS A 24 -43.27 11.84 6.09
C HIS A 24 -42.03 12.17 6.91
N TYR A 25 -41.30 11.12 7.29
CA TYR A 25 -40.08 11.26 8.08
C TYR A 25 -38.89 11.03 7.16
N LEU A 26 -38.02 12.03 7.07
CA LEU A 26 -36.78 11.94 6.32
C LEU A 26 -35.63 12.07 7.30
N THR A 27 -34.83 11.01 7.41
CA THR A 27 -33.63 11.01 8.22
C THR A 27 -32.46 11.47 7.38
N LEU A 28 -31.78 12.52 7.82
CA LEU A 28 -30.57 13.05 7.20
C LEU A 28 -29.39 12.87 8.14
N ASP A 29 -28.28 12.49 7.56
CA ASP A 29 -27.01 12.41 8.26
C ASP A 29 -26.37 13.79 8.38
N TYR A 30 -25.82 14.11 9.55
CA TYR A 30 -25.21 15.43 9.76
C TYR A 30 -24.04 15.39 10.74
N THR A 31 -23.15 16.36 10.60
CA THR A 31 -21.85 16.42 11.30
C THR A 31 -21.77 17.54 12.35
N SER A 32 -22.72 18.48 12.38
CA SER A 32 -22.74 19.60 13.35
C SER A 32 -24.08 20.34 13.42
N ASP A 33 -24.33 21.06 14.53
CA ASP A 33 -25.57 21.84 14.75
C ASP A 33 -25.84 22.94 13.71
N ARG A 34 -24.84 23.30 12.88
CA ARG A 34 -24.97 24.24 11.76
C ARG A 34 -25.99 23.76 10.71
N VAL A 35 -26.23 22.44 10.63
CA VAL A 35 -27.17 21.83 9.66
C VAL A 35 -28.63 22.11 10.02
N ASN A 36 -28.96 22.51 11.25
CA ASN A 36 -30.32 22.90 11.63
C ASN A 36 -30.86 24.07 10.80
N LYS A 37 -29.99 25.01 10.41
CA LYS A 37 -30.37 26.14 9.53
C LYS A 37 -30.74 25.66 8.13
N ILE A 38 -29.97 24.71 7.59
CA ILE A 38 -30.20 24.09 6.29
C ILE A 38 -31.48 23.24 6.32
N GLY A 39 -31.68 22.44 7.37
CA GLY A 39 -32.90 21.65 7.57
C GLY A 39 -34.17 22.50 7.58
N LYS A 40 -34.14 23.65 8.25
CA LYS A 40 -35.26 24.61 8.22
C LYS A 40 -35.52 25.14 6.81
N GLN A 41 -34.46 25.47 6.06
CA GLN A 41 -34.60 25.93 4.68
C GLN A 41 -35.24 24.87 3.79
N ILE A 42 -34.74 23.63 3.83
CA ILE A 42 -35.29 22.49 3.08
C ILE A 42 -36.77 22.28 3.44
N SER A 43 -37.09 22.25 4.74
CA SER A 43 -38.46 22.06 5.21
C SER A 43 -39.40 23.17 4.71
N ASN A 44 -38.94 24.42 4.67
CA ASN A 44 -39.72 25.55 4.18
C ASN A 44 -39.92 25.49 2.66
N ILE A 45 -38.92 25.06 1.90
CA ILE A 45 -39.04 24.85 0.44
C ILE A 45 -40.08 23.78 0.15
N ILE A 46 -39.98 22.62 0.82
CA ILE A 46 -40.92 21.52 0.61
C ILE A 46 -42.35 21.96 0.94
N ARG A 47 -42.56 22.67 2.07
CA ARG A 47 -43.89 23.19 2.42
C ARG A 47 -44.49 24.15 1.39
N LYS A 48 -43.66 24.95 0.72
CA LYS A 48 -44.13 25.85 -0.35
C LYS A 48 -44.62 25.08 -1.57
N VAL A 49 -43.99 23.95 -1.88
CA VAL A 49 -44.32 23.13 -3.05
C VAL A 49 -45.44 22.14 -2.75
N THR A 50 -45.50 21.61 -1.53
CA THR A 50 -46.45 20.56 -1.13
C THR A 50 -47.08 20.88 0.23
N PRO A 51 -48.19 21.63 0.28
CA PRO A 51 -48.81 22.04 1.55
C PRO A 51 -49.60 20.91 2.24
N GLY A 52 -50.03 19.88 1.50
CA GLY A 52 -50.87 18.80 2.03
C GLY A 52 -50.17 17.78 2.93
N PHE A 53 -48.83 17.76 2.94
CA PHE A 53 -48.06 16.88 3.81
C PHE A 53 -46.85 17.59 4.42
N LYS A 54 -46.46 17.14 5.62
CA LYS A 54 -45.32 17.68 6.35
C LYS A 54 -44.17 16.70 6.33
N VAL A 55 -43.02 17.16 5.82
CA VAL A 55 -41.75 16.46 6.00
C VAL A 55 -41.15 16.83 7.35
N VAL A 56 -40.92 15.82 8.17
CA VAL A 56 -40.20 15.91 9.44
C VAL A 56 -38.78 15.47 9.18
N LEU A 57 -37.83 16.41 9.24
CA LEU A 57 -36.42 16.11 9.15
C LEU A 57 -35.93 15.62 10.52
N ALA A 58 -35.47 14.38 10.57
CA ALA A 58 -34.72 13.84 11.69
C ALA A 58 -33.24 13.86 11.34
N PHE A 59 -32.40 14.25 12.29
CA PHE A 59 -30.98 14.37 12.08
C PHE A 59 -30.25 13.31 12.90
N LYS A 60 -29.49 12.44 12.23
CA LYS A 60 -28.69 11.40 12.88
C LYS A 60 -27.23 11.83 12.91
N SER A 61 -26.65 11.93 14.11
CA SER A 61 -25.23 12.18 14.24
C SER A 61 -24.46 10.94 13.81
N ILE A 62 -23.67 11.05 12.75
CA ILE A 62 -22.71 9.99 12.40
C ILE A 62 -21.42 10.27 13.18
N ARG A 63 -20.87 9.26 13.86
CA ARG A 63 -19.49 9.39 14.38
C ARG A 63 -18.56 9.58 13.20
N LEU A 64 -17.62 10.53 13.29
CA LEU A 64 -16.58 10.71 12.26
C LEU A 64 -15.84 9.41 11.94
N ALA A 65 -15.70 8.49 12.90
CA ALA A 65 -15.16 7.14 12.68
C ALA A 65 -16.03 6.26 11.76
N SER A 66 -17.36 6.35 11.83
CA SER A 66 -18.27 5.65 10.91
C SER A 66 -18.34 6.34 9.54
N ILE A 67 -18.14 7.66 9.48
CA ILE A 67 -17.81 8.35 8.22
C ILE A 67 -16.45 7.85 7.72
N HIS A 68 -15.46 7.62 8.56
CA HIS A 68 -14.17 7.06 8.14
C HIS A 68 -14.28 5.61 7.62
N GLU A 69 -15.31 4.87 8.07
CA GLU A 69 -15.55 3.49 7.65
C GLU A 69 -16.39 3.39 6.37
N GLN A 70 -17.35 4.30 6.16
CA GLN A 70 -18.27 4.33 5.01
C GLN A 70 -17.96 5.43 3.97
N ALA A 71 -17.21 6.47 4.32
CA ALA A 71 -16.70 7.50 3.42
C ALA A 71 -15.39 7.05 2.77
N THR A 72 -15.56 6.13 1.83
CA THR A 72 -14.64 5.90 0.72
C THR A 72 -14.52 7.12 -0.23
N PHE A 73 -15.06 8.28 0.14
CA PHE A 73 -15.06 9.51 -0.67
C PHE A 73 -14.00 10.54 -0.29
N PHE A 74 -13.53 10.60 0.98
CA PHE A 74 -12.64 11.69 1.43
C PHE A 74 -11.29 11.27 2.02
N THR A 75 -11.11 9.99 2.37
CA THR A 75 -9.78 9.46 2.64
C THR A 75 -9.54 8.34 1.67
N SER A 76 -8.71 8.59 0.68
CA SER A 76 -8.12 7.51 -0.06
C SER A 76 -7.52 6.53 0.96
N ARG A 77 -8.02 5.30 1.04
CA ARG A 77 -7.26 4.16 1.55
C ARG A 77 -6.05 3.86 0.65
N LEU A 78 -5.45 4.89 0.03
CA LEU A 78 -4.18 4.82 -0.64
C LEU A 78 -3.14 4.62 0.46
N LYS A 79 -2.72 3.36 0.60
CA LYS A 79 -1.49 3.03 1.31
C LYS A 79 -0.38 3.95 0.77
N ARG A 80 0.43 4.51 1.68
CA ARG A 80 1.63 5.27 1.31
C ARG A 80 2.39 4.49 0.24
N LYS A 81 2.69 5.12 -0.90
CA LYS A 81 3.53 4.51 -1.93
C LYS A 81 4.88 4.18 -1.29
N LEU A 82 5.16 2.89 -1.14
CA LEU A 82 6.47 2.45 -0.64
C LEU A 82 7.49 2.64 -1.76
N GLU A 83 8.60 3.27 -1.39
CA GLU A 83 9.79 3.30 -2.24
C GLU A 83 10.26 1.88 -2.52
N ASP A 84 10.85 1.65 -3.69
CA ASP A 84 11.29 0.32 -4.11
C ASP A 84 12.23 -0.35 -3.11
N LYS A 85 13.06 0.44 -2.42
CA LYS A 85 13.98 -0.05 -1.38
C LYS A 85 13.26 -0.68 -0.19
N GLU A 86 12.06 -0.22 0.13
CA GLU A 86 11.24 -0.66 1.26
C GLU A 86 10.28 -1.80 0.88
N ARG A 87 10.10 -2.07 -0.41
CA ARG A 87 9.20 -3.12 -0.88
C ARG A 87 9.71 -4.51 -0.50
N SER A 88 8.77 -5.42 -0.28
CA SER A 88 8.99 -6.82 0.04
C SER A 88 8.00 -7.69 -0.72
N GLY A 89 8.15 -9.01 -0.64
CA GLY A 89 7.24 -9.94 -1.31
C GLY A 89 7.35 -9.80 -2.83
N LEU A 90 8.55 -9.91 -3.37
CA LEU A 90 8.83 -9.58 -4.77
C LEU A 90 9.84 -10.53 -5.40
N ILE A 91 9.85 -10.55 -6.73
CA ILE A 91 10.90 -11.13 -7.57
C ILE A 91 11.79 -9.99 -8.05
N TYR A 92 13.09 -10.18 -7.96
CA TYR A 92 14.09 -9.25 -8.46
C TYR A 92 15.04 -9.94 -9.43
N SER A 93 15.71 -9.13 -10.25
CA SER A 93 16.83 -9.55 -11.06
C SER A 93 18.08 -8.78 -10.70
N PHE A 94 19.24 -9.41 -10.94
CA PHE A 94 20.54 -8.77 -11.02
C PHE A 94 21.09 -9.00 -12.43
N GLU A 95 21.66 -7.97 -13.03
CA GLU A 95 22.25 -8.02 -14.37
C GLU A 95 23.61 -7.34 -14.36
N CYS A 96 24.66 -8.11 -14.63
CA CYS A 96 26.01 -7.59 -14.76
C CYS A 96 26.27 -7.13 -16.20
N GLU A 97 27.22 -6.22 -16.36
CA GLU A 97 27.76 -5.74 -17.64
C GLU A 97 28.31 -6.85 -18.53
N CYS A 98 28.75 -7.97 -17.94
CA CYS A 98 29.15 -9.15 -18.70
C CYS A 98 27.97 -9.94 -19.32
N GLY A 99 26.73 -9.50 -19.09
CA GLY A 99 25.51 -10.17 -19.53
C GLY A 99 25.03 -11.30 -18.60
N SER A 100 25.78 -11.63 -17.54
CA SER A 100 25.34 -12.63 -16.56
C SER A 100 24.17 -12.10 -15.74
N LYS A 101 23.11 -12.91 -15.65
CA LYS A 101 21.87 -12.57 -14.95
C LYS A 101 21.61 -13.51 -13.79
N TYR A 102 20.94 -12.99 -12.77
CA TYR A 102 20.39 -13.72 -11.63
C TYR A 102 18.94 -13.30 -11.41
N ILE A 103 18.08 -14.24 -11.04
CA ILE A 103 16.70 -13.99 -10.60
C ILE A 103 16.52 -14.59 -9.22
N GLY A 104 15.91 -13.84 -8.30
CA GLY A 104 15.62 -14.34 -6.97
C GLY A 104 14.33 -13.76 -6.39
N GLU A 105 13.78 -14.43 -5.40
CA GLU A 105 12.67 -13.90 -4.59
C GLU A 105 13.11 -13.37 -3.23
N THR A 106 12.29 -12.51 -2.64
CA THR A 106 12.48 -12.08 -1.26
C THR A 106 11.18 -11.71 -0.57
N LEU A 107 11.03 -12.17 0.68
CA LEU A 107 10.08 -11.61 1.65
C LEU A 107 10.69 -10.48 2.49
N ARG A 108 12.02 -10.40 2.55
CA ARG A 108 12.72 -9.27 3.18
C ARG A 108 12.58 -8.03 2.30
N THR A 109 12.84 -6.86 2.87
CA THR A 109 12.87 -5.62 2.08
C THR A 109 13.93 -5.71 0.99
N PHE A 110 13.64 -5.11 -0.16
CA PHE A 110 14.53 -5.16 -1.33
C PHE A 110 15.90 -4.58 -1.01
N HIS A 111 15.96 -3.52 -0.19
CA HIS A 111 17.22 -2.98 0.30
C HIS A 111 18.05 -4.02 1.06
N LYS A 112 17.44 -4.73 2.03
CA LYS A 112 18.14 -5.75 2.80
C LYS A 112 18.62 -6.89 1.91
N ARG A 113 17.79 -7.35 0.97
CA ARG A 113 18.16 -8.43 0.05
C ARG A 113 19.33 -8.05 -0.86
N ARG A 114 19.36 -6.82 -1.37
CA ARG A 114 20.50 -6.30 -2.15
C ARG A 114 21.77 -6.23 -1.31
N LEU A 115 21.68 -5.75 -0.07
CA LEU A 115 22.83 -5.75 0.85
C LEU A 115 23.37 -7.14 1.12
N GLU A 116 22.50 -8.15 1.28
CA GLU A 116 22.93 -9.54 1.48
C GLU A 116 23.81 -10.02 0.32
N HIS A 117 23.49 -9.67 -0.93
CA HIS A 117 24.31 -10.06 -2.08
C HIS A 117 25.60 -9.25 -2.22
N THR A 118 25.62 -8.01 -1.76
CA THR A 118 26.74 -7.08 -2.00
C THR A 118 27.55 -6.80 -0.74
N ARG A 119 27.52 -7.67 0.27
CA ARG A 119 28.40 -7.59 1.43
C ARG A 119 29.70 -8.33 1.14
N CYS A 120 30.81 -7.86 1.70
CA CYS A 120 32.13 -8.49 1.53
C CYS A 120 32.12 -9.98 1.90
N SER A 121 31.43 -10.36 2.98
CA SER A 121 31.36 -11.73 3.49
C SER A 121 30.25 -12.60 2.88
N SER A 122 29.58 -12.14 1.83
CA SER A 122 28.51 -12.89 1.19
C SER A 122 29.06 -13.96 0.25
N THR A 123 28.50 -15.17 0.34
CA THR A 123 28.83 -16.35 -0.47
C THR A 123 27.72 -16.68 -1.48
N THR A 124 26.89 -15.70 -1.82
CA THR A 124 25.84 -15.90 -2.82
C THR A 124 26.44 -15.94 -4.23
N ALA A 125 25.79 -16.63 -5.17
CA ALA A 125 26.23 -16.68 -6.57
C ALA A 125 26.45 -15.28 -7.18
N VAL A 126 25.63 -14.30 -6.80
CA VAL A 126 25.80 -12.90 -7.22
C VAL A 126 27.06 -12.27 -6.60
N SER A 127 27.31 -12.50 -5.31
CA SER A 127 28.51 -11.99 -4.62
C SER A 127 29.78 -12.58 -5.22
N ASP A 128 29.81 -13.89 -5.40
CA ASP A 128 30.93 -14.60 -6.00
C ASP A 128 31.20 -14.11 -7.42
N HIS A 129 30.14 -13.88 -8.20
CA HIS A 129 30.23 -13.31 -9.53
C HIS A 129 30.79 -11.89 -9.51
N ILE A 130 30.25 -10.99 -8.66
CA ILE A 130 30.75 -9.61 -8.52
C ILE A 130 32.24 -9.61 -8.19
N ASN A 131 32.66 -10.51 -7.31
CA ASN A 131 34.05 -10.59 -6.84
C ASN A 131 35.02 -11.04 -7.94
N ARG A 132 34.59 -11.92 -8.84
CA ARG A 132 35.44 -12.58 -9.86
C ARG A 132 35.25 -12.05 -11.29
N CYS A 133 34.31 -11.15 -11.52
CA CYS A 133 33.98 -10.68 -12.86
C CYS A 133 34.86 -9.48 -13.26
N ASP A 134 35.80 -9.70 -14.19
CA ASP A 134 36.70 -8.64 -14.67
C ASP A 134 35.95 -7.52 -15.42
N ILE A 135 34.92 -7.87 -16.18
CA ILE A 135 34.08 -6.90 -16.91
C ILE A 135 33.33 -5.99 -15.90
N PHE A 136 32.86 -6.55 -14.78
CA PHE A 136 32.25 -5.77 -13.71
C PHE A 136 33.26 -4.80 -13.08
N ASN A 137 34.48 -5.28 -12.81
CA ASN A 137 35.54 -4.46 -12.21
C ASN A 137 35.93 -3.31 -13.14
N ALA A 138 36.15 -3.60 -14.43
CA ALA A 138 36.45 -2.57 -15.43
C ALA A 138 35.33 -1.52 -15.53
N ALA A 139 34.06 -1.96 -15.51
CA ALA A 139 32.91 -1.05 -15.52
C ALA A 139 32.83 -0.19 -14.26
N PHE A 140 33.16 -0.76 -13.09
CA PHE A 140 33.24 -0.03 -11.84
C PHE A 140 34.36 1.02 -11.85
N ASP A 141 35.54 0.67 -12.34
CA ASP A 141 36.68 1.58 -12.44
C ASP A 141 36.39 2.75 -13.39
N LEU A 142 35.78 2.45 -14.55
CA LEU A 142 35.34 3.49 -15.48
C LEU A 142 34.31 4.42 -14.82
N TYR A 143 33.31 3.86 -14.15
CA TYR A 143 32.26 4.65 -13.48
C TYR A 143 32.83 5.51 -12.34
N ARG A 144 33.79 4.99 -11.57
CA ARG A 144 34.49 5.72 -10.50
C ARG A 144 35.29 6.91 -11.04
N GLY A 145 35.80 6.83 -12.27
CA GLY A 145 36.50 7.93 -12.94
C GLY A 145 35.61 9.03 -13.51
N THR A 146 34.28 8.88 -13.46
CA THR A 146 33.35 9.90 -14.00
C THR A 146 33.15 11.07 -13.02
N PRO A 147 32.92 12.31 -13.51
CA PRO A 147 32.69 13.47 -12.65
C PRO A 147 31.38 13.38 -11.83
N ASN A 148 30.50 12.43 -12.16
CA ASN A 148 29.27 12.14 -11.42
C ASN A 148 29.46 11.07 -10.33
N ALA A 149 30.66 10.51 -10.16
CA ALA A 149 30.93 9.56 -9.09
C ALA A 149 30.91 10.30 -7.74
N SER A 150 29.89 10.03 -6.94
CA SER A 150 29.83 10.48 -5.54
C SER A 150 31.08 10.02 -4.78
N GLU A 151 31.60 10.86 -3.89
CA GLU A 151 32.68 10.53 -2.96
C GLU A 151 32.41 9.25 -2.15
N TYR A 152 31.12 8.91 -1.91
CA TYR A 152 30.69 7.71 -1.19
C TYR A 152 30.47 6.48 -2.07
N LEU A 153 30.88 6.53 -3.34
CA LEU A 153 30.71 5.44 -4.28
C LEU A 153 31.66 4.28 -3.93
N THR A 154 31.07 3.21 -3.40
CA THR A 154 31.73 1.93 -3.16
C THR A 154 31.39 0.93 -4.26
N ARG A 155 32.27 -0.06 -4.48
CA ARG A 155 32.00 -1.23 -5.35
C ARG A 155 30.64 -1.87 -5.04
N TYR A 156 30.31 -1.97 -3.75
CA TYR A 156 29.04 -2.51 -3.28
C TYR A 156 27.84 -1.60 -3.59
N SER A 157 28.00 -0.27 -3.55
CA SER A 157 26.94 0.65 -4.00
C SER A 157 26.71 0.55 -5.51
N PHE A 158 27.78 0.42 -6.30
CA PHE A 158 27.70 0.20 -7.74
C PHE A 158 27.00 -1.13 -8.05
N ALA A 159 27.38 -2.22 -7.38
CA ALA A 159 26.71 -3.53 -7.51
C ALA A 159 25.21 -3.45 -7.18
N ARG A 160 24.83 -2.71 -6.12
CA ARG A 160 23.42 -2.55 -5.72
C ARG A 160 22.57 -1.83 -6.79
N SER A 161 23.18 -1.02 -7.65
CA SER A 161 22.49 -0.35 -8.76
C SER A 161 22.07 -1.32 -9.88
N LYS A 162 22.69 -2.51 -9.93
CA LYS A 162 22.43 -3.54 -10.95
C LYS A 162 21.23 -4.43 -10.65
N PHE A 163 20.53 -4.16 -9.55
CA PHE A 163 19.34 -4.89 -9.15
C PHE A 163 18.07 -4.15 -9.58
N ARG A 164 17.09 -4.90 -10.09
CA ARG A 164 15.78 -4.38 -10.50
C ARG A 164 14.65 -5.23 -9.94
N ILE A 165 13.52 -4.61 -9.63
CA ILE A 165 12.29 -5.34 -9.28
C ILE A 165 11.64 -5.79 -10.59
N VAL A 166 11.37 -7.09 -10.70
CA VAL A 166 10.73 -7.70 -11.88
C VAL A 166 9.23 -7.86 -11.65
N HIS A 167 8.86 -8.34 -10.47
CA HIS A 167 7.46 -8.54 -10.10
C HIS A 167 7.27 -8.27 -8.61
N ASN A 168 6.15 -7.69 -8.19
CA ASN A 168 5.90 -7.29 -6.80
C ASN A 168 4.56 -7.84 -6.30
N ASN A 169 4.20 -7.52 -5.04
CA ASN A 169 2.93 -7.89 -4.41
C ASN A 169 2.71 -9.41 -4.25
N LEU A 170 3.77 -10.19 -4.20
CA LEU A 170 3.75 -11.63 -3.93
C LEU A 170 4.03 -11.89 -2.45
N HIS A 171 3.08 -11.62 -1.56
CA HIS A 171 3.29 -11.86 -0.12
C HIS A 171 3.17 -13.34 0.28
N HIS A 172 2.47 -14.15 -0.52
CA HIS A 172 2.39 -15.59 -0.29
C HIS A 172 3.65 -16.31 -0.74
N HIS A 173 4.25 -17.09 0.16
CA HIS A 173 5.49 -17.85 -0.09
C HIS A 173 5.38 -18.75 -1.33
N PHE A 174 4.32 -19.54 -1.41
CA PHE A 174 4.09 -20.44 -2.55
C PHE A 174 4.06 -19.69 -3.88
N LYS A 175 3.32 -18.58 -3.97
CA LYS A 175 3.24 -17.77 -5.20
C LYS A 175 4.60 -17.18 -5.58
N ARG A 176 5.40 -16.72 -4.60
CA ARG A 176 6.77 -16.25 -4.87
C ARG A 176 7.66 -17.34 -5.43
N LYS A 177 7.71 -18.49 -4.75
CA LYS A 177 8.53 -19.62 -5.18
C LYS A 177 8.14 -20.12 -6.57
N LEU A 178 6.83 -20.26 -6.81
CA LEU A 178 6.33 -20.67 -8.11
C LEU A 178 6.72 -19.66 -9.21
N THR A 179 6.55 -18.35 -8.95
CA THR A 179 6.93 -17.30 -9.91
C THR A 179 8.44 -17.26 -10.15
N GLU A 180 9.26 -17.37 -9.10
CA GLU A 180 10.72 -17.49 -9.19
C GLU A 180 11.11 -18.67 -10.09
N SER A 181 10.57 -19.85 -9.83
CA SER A 181 10.84 -21.05 -10.63
C SER A 181 10.45 -20.89 -12.11
N PHE A 182 9.29 -20.29 -12.39
CA PHE A 182 8.88 -19.99 -13.77
C PHE A 182 9.84 -19.03 -14.45
N MET A 183 10.25 -17.95 -13.77
CA MET A 183 11.16 -16.95 -14.32
C MET A 183 12.55 -17.55 -14.59
N ILE A 184 13.08 -18.38 -13.68
CA ILE A 184 14.35 -19.08 -13.88
C ILE A 184 14.24 -20.04 -15.07
N LYS A 185 13.15 -20.81 -15.18
CA LYS A 185 12.96 -21.75 -16.28
C LYS A 185 12.81 -21.06 -17.64
N LEU A 186 12.12 -19.92 -17.67
CA LEU A 186 11.88 -19.14 -18.88
C LEU A 186 13.14 -18.42 -19.37
N PHE A 187 13.85 -17.73 -18.46
CA PHE A 187 14.98 -16.87 -18.83
C PHE A 187 16.34 -17.55 -18.74
N LYS A 188 16.42 -18.73 -18.10
CA LYS A 188 17.66 -19.50 -17.88
C LYS A 188 18.86 -18.61 -17.45
N PRO A 189 18.71 -17.80 -16.39
CA PRO A 189 19.76 -16.90 -15.94
C PRO A 189 21.00 -17.69 -15.49
N LYS A 190 22.16 -17.37 -16.07
CA LYS A 190 23.45 -18.06 -15.84
C LYS A 190 23.80 -18.21 -14.35
N LEU A 191 23.54 -17.20 -13.53
CA LEU A 191 23.91 -17.21 -12.10
C LEU A 191 22.93 -18.02 -11.24
N ASN A 192 21.83 -18.51 -11.79
CA ASN A 192 20.91 -19.44 -11.11
C ASN A 192 21.22 -20.90 -11.42
N GLU A 193 22.16 -21.19 -12.33
CA GLU A 193 22.57 -22.55 -12.62
C GLU A 193 23.12 -23.19 -11.33
N GLN A 194 22.43 -24.24 -10.87
CA GLN A 194 22.90 -25.01 -9.73
C GLN A 194 24.16 -25.77 -10.13
N VAL A 195 25.11 -25.86 -9.19
CA VAL A 195 26.30 -26.70 -9.35
C VAL A 195 25.85 -28.13 -9.63
N LYS A 196 26.42 -28.78 -10.65
CA LYS A 196 26.14 -30.19 -10.94
C LYS A 196 26.45 -31.00 -9.69
N PHE A 197 25.46 -31.72 -9.17
CA PHE A 197 25.72 -32.71 -8.13
C PHE A 197 26.64 -33.79 -8.70
N LEU A 198 27.66 -34.17 -7.93
CA LEU A 198 28.42 -35.38 -8.21
C LEU A 198 27.44 -36.55 -8.11
N LYS A 199 27.16 -37.25 -9.21
CA LYS A 199 26.58 -38.57 -9.14
C LYS A 199 27.62 -39.47 -8.49
N VAL A 200 27.37 -39.87 -7.26
CA VAL A 200 28.13 -40.93 -6.61
C VAL A 200 27.48 -42.22 -7.08
N ASP A 201 28.07 -42.86 -8.09
CA ASP A 201 27.69 -44.22 -8.45
C ASP A 201 28.30 -45.14 -7.38
N PHE A 202 27.45 -45.77 -6.58
CA PHE A 202 27.88 -46.82 -5.66
C PHE A 202 28.17 -48.07 -6.50
N ILE A 203 29.44 -48.49 -6.53
CA ILE A 203 29.90 -49.74 -7.13
C ILE A 203 29.47 -50.91 -6.25
#